data_AF-A0A1A8WJ42-F1
#
_entry.id   AF-A0A1A8WJ42-F1
#
_cell.length_a   1.000
_cell.length_b   1.000
_cell.length_c   1.000
_cell.angle_alpha   90.00
_cell.angle_beta   90.00
_cell.angle_gamma   90.00
#
_symmetry.space_group_name_H-M   'P 1'
#
loop_
_entity.id
_entity.type
_entity.pdbx_description
1 polymer ?
#
loop_
_entity_poly.entity_id
_entity_poly.type
_entity_poly.pdbx_seq_one_letter_code
_entity_poly.pdbx_strand_id
1 'polypeptide(L)'
;MRNLLLVYLSIYSAIIMSVLSFQSSPRIKVYHVTKTSWKNGVACNYENNTKNSKVFFSFKKSKNTGSTRKCQISASLKEKVSSIFHGESDVSLLDKLIASTSYILPLMDAVQAFVMPLLNMLPPSMHKFLLQIEKINHMYSSIPFLSFGTFMCLYFLFVKENKFKFHYFIRYHHMQSLILSMFGYALALFYFRVFPYSYNDTDIFNLTILYSTMAIYFGSLIIPFIASLIGYYIEIPVISEAIKLHIGEKKKEDEES
;
A
#
# COMPACT_ATOMS: atom_id res chain seq x y z
N MET A 1 -2.40 -1.21 33.81
CA MET A 1 -3.05 -0.51 32.69
C MET A 1 -2.42 0.86 32.37
N ARG A 2 -2.20 1.76 33.35
CA ARG A 2 -1.65 3.11 33.10
C ARG A 2 -0.25 3.15 32.45
N ASN A 3 0.65 2.24 32.86
CA ASN A 3 1.97 2.10 32.22
C ASN A 3 1.90 1.55 30.78
N LEU A 4 0.86 0.77 30.46
CA LEU A 4 0.68 0.17 29.13
C LEU A 4 0.22 1.23 28.12
N LEU A 5 -0.69 2.11 28.54
CA LEU A 5 -1.17 3.24 27.75
C LEU A 5 -0.06 4.27 27.52
N LEU A 6 0.82 4.47 28.51
CA LEU A 6 2.00 5.34 28.40
C LEU A 6 3.06 4.78 27.44
N VAL A 7 3.28 3.47 27.41
CA VAL A 7 4.22 2.83 26.46
C VAL A 7 3.65 2.82 25.04
N TYR A 8 2.33 2.60 24.90
CA TYR A 8 1.66 2.70 23.60
C TYR A 8 1.69 4.14 23.07
N LEU A 9 1.39 5.13 23.93
CA LEU A 9 1.50 6.55 23.60
C LEU A 9 2.94 6.98 23.31
N SER A 10 3.95 6.42 23.99
CA SER A 10 5.35 6.79 23.76
C SER A 10 5.91 6.21 22.47
N ILE A 11 5.54 4.98 22.11
CA ILE A 11 5.88 4.39 20.80
C ILE A 11 5.14 5.14 19.69
N TYR A 12 3.86 5.42 19.86
CA TYR A 12 3.06 6.20 18.91
C TYR A 12 3.61 7.64 18.77
N SER A 13 4.00 8.28 19.87
CA SER A 13 4.65 9.60 19.90
C SER A 13 6.03 9.60 19.25
N ALA A 14 6.84 8.56 19.44
CA ALA A 14 8.16 8.45 18.82
C ALA A 14 8.07 8.27 17.30
N ILE A 15 7.08 7.48 16.84
CA ILE A 15 6.75 7.33 15.41
C ILE A 15 6.21 8.66 14.85
N ILE A 16 5.37 9.38 15.61
CA ILE A 16 4.87 10.71 15.23
C ILE A 16 6.00 11.74 15.14
N MET A 17 6.94 11.80 16.10
CA MET A 17 8.06 12.76 16.06
C MET A 17 9.01 12.50 14.89
N SER A 18 9.27 11.23 14.56
CA SER A 18 10.10 10.86 13.41
C SER A 18 9.41 11.13 12.07
N VAL A 19 8.08 11.20 12.05
CA VAL A 19 7.27 11.57 10.86
C VAL A 19 7.03 13.08 10.76
N LEU A 20 6.83 13.79 11.89
CA LEU A 20 6.70 15.26 11.91
C LEU A 20 8.01 15.96 11.54
N SER A 21 9.16 15.35 11.84
CA SER A 21 10.47 15.83 11.36
C SER A 21 10.66 15.59 9.86
N PHE A 22 9.82 14.76 9.24
CA PHE A 22 9.63 14.64 7.80
C PHE A 22 8.51 15.57 7.31
N GLN A 23 8.45 16.79 7.85
CA GLN A 23 7.59 17.83 7.31
C GLN A 23 8.07 18.11 5.88
N SER A 24 7.22 17.78 4.91
CA SER A 24 7.43 18.10 3.50
C SER A 24 7.71 19.60 3.40
N SER A 25 8.90 19.96 2.93
CA SER A 25 9.24 21.32 2.55
C SER A 25 8.09 21.91 1.72
N PRO A 26 7.58 23.12 2.02
CA PRO A 26 6.44 23.73 1.32
C PRO A 26 6.76 24.14 -0.14
N ARG A 27 7.85 23.63 -0.72
CA ARG A 27 8.32 23.93 -2.08
C ARG A 27 8.11 22.79 -3.08
N ILE A 28 7.08 21.98 -2.90
CA ILE A 28 6.62 21.16 -4.04
C ILE A 28 5.69 22.05 -4.85
N LYS A 29 6.22 22.65 -5.93
CA LYS A 29 5.40 23.36 -6.93
C LYS A 29 4.36 22.36 -7.46
N VAL A 30 3.10 22.57 -7.08
CA VAL A 30 1.96 21.93 -7.71
C VAL A 30 1.90 22.49 -9.12
N TYR A 31 2.34 21.70 -10.09
CA TYR A 31 2.19 22.05 -11.50
C TYR A 31 0.77 21.71 -11.91
N HIS A 32 -0.09 22.74 -12.00
CA HIS A 32 -1.32 22.62 -12.78
C HIS A 32 -0.93 22.31 -14.23
N VAL A 33 -1.20 21.08 -14.67
CA VAL A 33 -1.15 20.74 -16.09
C VAL A 33 -2.39 21.34 -16.72
N THR A 34 -2.31 22.60 -17.11
CA THR A 34 -3.23 23.15 -18.10
C THR A 34 -2.96 22.43 -19.41
N LYS A 35 -3.97 21.75 -19.98
CA LYS A 35 -3.92 21.27 -21.36
C LYS A 35 -3.82 22.49 -22.27
N THR A 36 -2.62 22.96 -22.54
CA THR A 36 -2.39 23.88 -23.64
C THR A 36 -2.47 23.05 -24.92
N SER A 37 -3.51 23.34 -25.71
CA SER A 37 -3.64 22.89 -27.09
C SER A 37 -2.37 23.25 -27.84
N TRP A 38 -1.47 22.28 -28.04
CA TRP A 38 -0.28 22.49 -28.85
C TRP A 38 -0.69 22.40 -30.33
N LYS A 39 -1.12 23.55 -30.86
CA LYS A 39 -1.04 23.83 -32.29
C LYS A 39 0.44 23.95 -32.63
N ASN A 40 1.03 22.87 -33.12
CA ASN A 40 2.06 22.85 -34.16
C ASN A 40 2.34 21.38 -34.49
N GLY A 41 1.71 20.94 -35.58
CA GLY A 41 1.74 19.56 -36.04
C GLY A 41 3.08 19.15 -36.62
N VAL A 42 3.45 17.90 -36.34
CA VAL A 42 4.14 17.06 -37.33
C VAL A 42 3.06 16.15 -37.89
N ALA A 43 2.66 16.41 -39.13
CA ALA A 43 1.67 15.61 -39.84
C ALA A 43 2.24 14.22 -40.11
N CYS A 44 1.64 13.21 -39.48
CA CYS A 44 1.79 11.82 -39.92
C CYS A 44 0.50 11.43 -40.64
N ASN A 45 0.55 11.42 -41.97
CA ASN A 45 -0.54 10.93 -42.80
C ASN A 45 -0.78 9.44 -42.49
N TYR A 46 -1.99 9.14 -42.03
CA TYR A 46 -2.51 7.77 -41.97
C TYR A 46 -3.14 7.47 -43.32
N GLU A 47 -2.41 6.74 -44.16
CA GLU A 47 -3.02 6.13 -45.34
C GLU A 47 -3.76 4.88 -44.87
N ASN A 48 -5.08 5.01 -44.73
CA ASN A 48 -5.98 3.90 -44.48
C ASN A 48 -5.98 3.01 -45.72
N ASN A 49 -5.40 1.81 -45.62
CA ASN A 49 -5.75 0.74 -46.54
C ASN A 49 -5.99 -0.57 -45.80
N THR A 50 -7.13 -1.13 -46.16
CA THR A 50 -7.80 -2.32 -45.64
C THR A 50 -6.96 -3.60 -45.75
N LYS A 51 -7.26 -4.53 -44.82
CA LYS A 51 -6.97 -5.99 -44.80
C LYS A 51 -5.67 -6.45 -44.12
N ASN A 52 -5.86 -7.22 -43.04
CA ASN A 52 -4.99 -8.22 -42.44
C ASN A 52 -3.51 -7.85 -42.25
N SER A 53 -3.18 -7.10 -41.19
CA SER A 53 -1.79 -6.82 -40.83
C SER A 53 -1.30 -7.77 -39.72
N LYS A 54 -0.46 -8.74 -40.11
CA LYS A 54 0.62 -9.22 -39.23
C LYS A 54 1.48 -8.00 -38.91
N VAL A 55 1.50 -7.58 -37.65
CA VAL A 55 2.27 -6.41 -37.21
C VAL A 55 3.76 -6.76 -37.25
N PHE A 56 4.42 -6.42 -38.35
CA PHE A 56 5.88 -6.48 -38.44
C PHE A 56 6.47 -5.24 -37.77
N PHE A 57 7.08 -5.42 -36.61
CA PHE A 57 7.90 -4.39 -35.97
C PHE A 57 9.25 -4.29 -36.69
N SER A 58 9.46 -3.19 -37.42
CA SER A 58 10.77 -2.83 -37.95
C SER A 58 11.48 -1.90 -36.98
N PHE A 59 12.54 -2.40 -36.33
CA PHE A 59 13.43 -1.59 -35.51
C PHE A 59 14.50 -0.93 -36.38
N LYS A 60 14.30 0.35 -36.72
CA LYS A 60 15.36 1.16 -37.33
C LYS A 60 16.26 1.74 -36.24
N LYS A 61 17.46 1.18 -36.09
CA LYS A 61 18.47 1.63 -35.12
C LYS A 61 19.06 2.97 -35.57
N SER A 62 18.51 4.08 -35.06
CA SER A 62 19.09 5.42 -35.21
C SER A 62 20.21 5.65 -34.19
N LYS A 63 21.37 6.09 -34.68
CA LYS A 63 22.67 6.10 -33.98
C LYS A 63 22.89 7.22 -32.95
N ASN A 64 21.87 8.04 -32.63
CA ASN A 64 21.99 9.09 -31.61
C ASN A 64 20.75 9.14 -30.71
N THR A 65 20.70 8.33 -29.65
CA THR A 65 19.55 8.29 -28.70
C THR A 65 19.99 8.08 -27.25
N GLY A 66 20.91 8.91 -26.76
CA GLY A 66 21.24 8.96 -25.32
C GLY A 66 20.29 9.83 -24.49
N SER A 67 19.76 10.92 -25.06
CA SER A 67 19.00 11.94 -24.32
C SER A 67 17.49 11.76 -24.41
N THR A 68 16.95 11.51 -25.61
CA THR A 68 15.49 11.37 -25.84
C THR A 68 14.89 10.12 -25.19
N ARG A 69 15.61 8.99 -25.20
CA ARG A 69 15.20 7.76 -24.50
C ARG A 69 15.12 7.95 -22.98
N LYS A 70 16.07 8.66 -22.37
CA LYS A 70 16.05 8.90 -20.92
C LYS A 70 14.85 9.76 -20.51
N CYS A 71 14.50 10.78 -21.30
CA CYS A 71 13.37 11.66 -21.02
C CYS A 71 12.01 10.99 -21.23
N GLN A 72 11.85 10.16 -22.27
CA GLN A 72 10.62 9.39 -22.49
C GLN A 72 10.41 8.32 -21.41
N ILE A 73 11.48 7.64 -21.00
CA ILE A 73 11.42 6.67 -19.91
C ILE A 73 11.09 7.39 -18.60
N SER A 74 11.74 8.52 -18.27
CA SER A 74 11.45 9.26 -17.04
C SER A 74 10.05 9.86 -17.00
N ALA A 75 9.52 10.32 -18.14
CA ALA A 75 8.15 10.80 -18.25
C ALA A 75 7.12 9.66 -18.04
N SER A 76 7.31 8.51 -18.70
CA SER A 76 6.43 7.34 -18.56
C SER A 76 6.48 6.74 -17.15
N LEU A 77 7.65 6.69 -16.52
CA LEU A 77 7.81 6.20 -15.14
C LEU A 77 7.17 7.19 -14.16
N LYS A 78 7.34 8.50 -14.36
CA LYS A 78 6.69 9.53 -13.55
C LYS A 78 5.17 9.46 -13.65
N GLU A 79 4.63 9.24 -14.84
CA GLU A 79 3.19 9.06 -15.08
C GLU A 79 2.67 7.81 -14.34
N LYS A 80 3.36 6.68 -14.47
CA LYS A 80 2.98 5.43 -13.79
C LYS A 80 3.12 5.51 -12.27
N VAL A 81 4.10 6.26 -11.76
CA VAL A 81 4.24 6.51 -10.32
C VAL A 81 3.14 7.44 -9.83
N SER A 82 2.78 8.49 -10.59
CA SER A 82 1.64 9.34 -10.23
C SER A 82 0.29 8.63 -10.27
N SER A 83 0.11 7.63 -11.12
CA SER A 83 -1.10 6.80 -11.08
C SER A 83 -1.14 5.83 -9.90
N ILE A 84 0.01 5.52 -9.30
CA ILE A 84 0.07 4.67 -8.09
C ILE A 84 -0.11 5.53 -6.83
N PHE A 85 0.45 6.75 -6.83
CA PHE A 85 0.42 7.66 -5.69
C PHE A 85 -0.45 8.88 -5.97
N HIS A 86 -1.67 8.90 -5.44
CA HIS A 86 -2.55 10.06 -5.52
C HIS A 86 -2.48 10.82 -4.20
N GLY A 87 -2.00 12.07 -4.22
CA GLY A 87 -1.96 12.93 -3.04
C GLY A 87 -3.23 13.75 -2.94
N GLU A 88 -3.77 13.92 -1.73
CA GLU A 88 -4.94 14.75 -1.49
C GLU A 88 -4.58 15.90 -0.55
N SER A 89 -4.88 17.13 -1.00
CA SER A 89 -4.51 18.37 -0.30
C SER A 89 -5.41 18.68 0.90
N ASP A 90 -6.65 18.19 0.90
CA ASP A 90 -7.68 18.54 1.90
C ASP A 90 -7.79 17.55 3.07
N VAL A 91 -6.83 16.62 3.20
CA VAL A 91 -6.84 15.63 4.29
C VAL A 91 -6.27 16.24 5.57
N SER A 92 -7.10 16.32 6.61
CA SER A 92 -6.69 16.81 7.93
C SER A 92 -5.65 15.87 8.57
N LEU A 93 -4.81 16.40 9.46
CA LEU A 93 -3.83 15.58 10.20
C LEU A 93 -4.50 14.46 10.99
N LEU A 94 -5.70 14.69 11.53
CA LEU A 94 -6.47 13.65 12.23
C LEU A 94 -6.90 12.53 11.28
N ASP A 95 -7.32 12.85 10.06
CA ASP A 95 -7.73 11.86 9.07
C ASP A 95 -6.56 10.98 8.64
N LYS A 96 -5.35 11.55 8.55
CA LYS A 96 -4.09 10.80 8.29
C LYS A 96 -3.77 9.84 9.43
N LEU A 97 -3.93 10.27 10.68
CA LEU A 97 -3.70 9.40 11.85
C LEU A 97 -4.72 8.27 11.95
N ILE A 98 -6.00 8.56 11.70
CA ILE A 98 -7.06 7.55 11.68
C ILE A 98 -6.80 6.55 10.55
N ALA A 99 -6.52 7.02 9.34
CA ALA A 99 -6.24 6.16 8.20
C ALA A 99 -5.00 5.28 8.42
N SER A 100 -3.91 5.81 8.97
CA SER A 100 -2.69 5.03 9.24
C SER A 100 -2.89 3.96 10.32
N THR A 101 -3.79 4.20 11.28
CA THR A 101 -4.16 3.22 12.31
C THR A 101 -4.80 1.96 11.69
N SER A 102 -5.41 2.08 10.51
CA SER A 102 -6.00 0.93 9.83
C SER A 102 -5.02 -0.22 9.63
N TYR A 103 -3.74 0.05 9.34
CA TYR A 103 -2.74 -0.98 9.04
C TYR A 103 -2.19 -1.71 10.26
N ILE A 104 -2.57 -1.32 11.47
CA ILE A 104 -2.12 -2.00 12.69
C ILE A 104 -2.64 -3.44 12.71
N LEU A 105 -3.92 -3.65 12.37
CA LEU A 105 -4.53 -4.98 12.36
C LEU A 105 -3.79 -5.97 11.44
N PRO A 106 -3.65 -5.70 10.12
CA PRO A 106 -2.97 -6.65 9.25
C PRO A 106 -1.47 -6.79 9.58
N LEU A 107 -0.84 -5.77 10.17
CA LEU A 107 0.54 -5.90 10.66
C LEU A 107 0.63 -6.85 11.86
N MET A 108 -0.32 -6.77 12.80
CA MET A 108 -0.41 -7.71 13.93
C MET A 108 -0.62 -9.14 13.43
N ASP A 109 -1.58 -9.34 12.51
CA ASP A 109 -1.84 -10.66 11.90
C ASP A 109 -0.61 -11.20 11.16
N ALA A 110 0.11 -10.34 10.42
CA ALA A 110 1.33 -10.70 9.70
C ALA A 110 2.45 -11.14 10.66
N VAL A 111 2.71 -10.36 11.71
CA VAL A 111 3.74 -10.71 12.70
C VAL A 111 3.37 -12.00 13.41
N GLN A 112 2.10 -12.20 13.78
CA GLN A 112 1.65 -13.43 14.43
C GLN A 112 1.88 -14.66 13.55
N ALA A 113 1.59 -14.57 12.25
CA ALA A 113 1.77 -15.68 11.33
C ALA A 113 3.24 -15.97 11.00
N PHE A 114 4.07 -14.92 10.88
CA PHE A 114 5.39 -15.03 10.26
C PHE A 114 6.57 -14.69 11.18
N VAL A 115 6.37 -14.63 12.50
CA VAL A 115 7.42 -14.25 13.47
C VAL A 115 8.70 -15.09 13.33
N MET A 116 8.58 -16.42 13.23
CA MET A 116 9.74 -17.32 13.15
C MET A 116 10.54 -17.12 11.84
N PRO A 117 9.91 -17.17 10.64
CA PRO A 117 10.60 -16.79 9.41
C PRO A 117 11.20 -15.39 9.44
N LEU A 118 10.52 -14.43 10.07
CA LEU A 118 10.94 -13.03 10.13
C LEU A 118 12.18 -12.84 11.02
N LEU A 119 12.32 -13.59 12.11
CA LEU A 119 13.55 -13.63 12.92
C LEU A 119 14.75 -14.12 12.11
N ASN A 120 14.56 -15.11 11.24
CA ASN A 120 15.64 -15.62 10.39
C ASN A 120 16.05 -14.63 9.29
N MET A 121 15.11 -13.80 8.81
CA MET A 121 15.36 -12.81 7.77
C MET A 121 15.95 -11.50 8.32
N LEU A 122 15.55 -11.07 9.52
CA LEU A 122 15.96 -9.78 10.10
C LEU A 122 17.32 -9.87 10.83
N PRO A 123 18.09 -8.76 10.84
CA PRO A 123 19.33 -8.69 11.61
C PRO A 123 19.05 -8.82 13.12
N PRO A 124 19.98 -9.37 13.92
CA PRO A 124 19.79 -9.59 15.35
C PRO A 124 19.45 -8.33 16.17
N SER A 125 19.87 -7.16 15.71
CA SER A 125 19.54 -5.87 16.35
C SER A 125 18.04 -5.59 16.38
N MET A 126 17.27 -6.11 15.42
CA MET A 126 15.82 -5.92 15.31
C MET A 126 15.02 -6.99 16.04
N HIS A 127 15.64 -8.10 16.46
CA HIS A 127 14.94 -9.21 17.12
C HIS A 127 14.26 -8.76 18.41
N LYS A 128 14.90 -7.89 19.20
CA LYS A 128 14.32 -7.37 20.45
C LYS A 128 12.97 -6.67 20.22
N PHE A 129 12.88 -5.86 19.16
CA PHE A 129 11.63 -5.16 18.81
C PHE A 129 10.57 -6.12 18.33
N LEU A 130 10.96 -7.09 17.48
CA LEU A 130 10.03 -8.08 16.95
C LEU A 130 9.42 -8.95 18.06
N LEU A 131 10.25 -9.45 18.99
CA LEU A 131 9.79 -10.24 20.13
C LEU A 131 8.88 -9.43 21.08
N GLN A 132 9.08 -8.12 21.17
CA GLN A 132 8.21 -7.25 21.96
C GLN A 132 6.82 -7.10 21.32
N ILE A 133 6.75 -7.00 19.98
CA ILE A 133 5.48 -6.99 19.23
C ILE A 133 4.80 -8.36 19.33
N GLU A 134 5.57 -9.45 19.21
CA GLU A 134 5.06 -10.82 19.37
C GLU A 134 4.41 -11.03 20.73
N LYS A 135 5.02 -10.52 21.81
CA LYS A 135 4.44 -10.60 23.15
C LYS A 135 3.05 -9.93 23.24
N ILE A 136 2.88 -8.78 22.57
CA ILE A 136 1.58 -8.10 22.49
C ILE A 136 0.60 -8.95 21.67
N ASN A 137 1.04 -9.49 20.54
CA ASN A 137 0.24 -10.38 19.70
C ASN A 137 -0.19 -11.65 20.44
N HIS A 138 0.66 -12.22 21.29
CA HIS A 138 0.31 -13.39 22.10
C HIS A 138 -0.81 -13.06 23.09
N MET A 139 -0.76 -11.90 23.75
CA MET A 139 -1.85 -11.45 24.62
C MET A 139 -3.15 -11.24 23.85
N TYR A 140 -3.07 -10.63 22.66
CA TYR A 140 -4.20 -10.44 21.75
C TYR A 140 -4.81 -11.78 21.30
N SER A 141 -3.97 -12.75 20.94
CA SER A 141 -4.38 -14.08 20.48
C SER A 141 -4.90 -14.99 21.60
N SER A 142 -4.63 -14.64 22.85
CA SER A 142 -5.12 -15.39 24.02
C SER A 142 -6.64 -15.27 24.16
N ILE A 143 -7.26 -14.26 23.56
CA ILE A 143 -8.71 -14.08 23.55
C ILE A 143 -9.27 -14.70 22.25
N PRO A 144 -10.13 -15.72 22.34
CA PRO A 144 -10.67 -16.38 21.16
C PRO A 144 -11.50 -15.39 20.32
N PHE A 145 -11.38 -15.49 19.00
CA PHE A 145 -12.09 -14.65 18.03
C PHE A 145 -11.81 -13.14 18.12
N LEU A 146 -10.84 -12.68 18.91
CA LEU A 146 -10.57 -11.24 19.04
C LEU A 146 -10.12 -10.62 17.72
N SER A 147 -9.28 -11.31 16.93
CA SER A 147 -8.89 -10.84 15.59
C SER A 147 -10.10 -10.61 14.68
N PHE A 148 -11.01 -11.59 14.64
CA PHE A 148 -12.26 -11.48 13.89
C PHE A 148 -13.18 -10.37 14.42
N GLY A 149 -13.29 -10.22 15.74
CA GLY A 149 -14.07 -9.15 16.37
C GLY A 149 -13.52 -7.77 16.04
N THR A 150 -12.21 -7.57 16.10
CA THR A 150 -11.54 -6.32 15.73
C THR A 150 -11.72 -6.02 14.24
N PHE A 151 -11.57 -7.01 13.37
CA PHE A 151 -11.85 -6.90 11.94
C PHE A 151 -13.27 -6.40 11.69
N MET A 152 -14.27 -7.06 12.30
CA MET A 152 -15.67 -6.69 12.15
C MET A 152 -15.97 -5.30 12.71
N CYS A 153 -15.39 -4.96 13.88
CA CYS A 153 -15.52 -3.65 14.48
C CYS A 153 -14.99 -2.55 13.55
N LEU A 154 -13.78 -2.70 13.01
CA LEU A 154 -13.18 -1.74 12.08
C LEU A 154 -14.00 -1.61 10.79
N TYR A 155 -14.48 -2.73 10.23
CA TYR A 155 -15.36 -2.72 9.06
C TYR A 155 -16.65 -1.96 9.33
N PHE A 156 -17.35 -2.29 10.41
CA PHE A 156 -18.61 -1.63 10.74
C PHE A 156 -18.41 -0.17 11.09
N LEU A 157 -17.30 0.21 11.73
CA LEU A 157 -17.06 1.59 12.16
C LEU A 157 -16.69 2.51 11.00
N PHE A 158 -15.72 2.11 10.17
CA PHE A 158 -15.11 3.00 9.17
C PHE A 158 -15.56 2.73 7.73
N VAL A 159 -15.96 1.50 7.40
CA VAL A 159 -16.23 1.13 6.00
C VAL A 159 -17.70 1.19 5.70
N LYS A 160 -18.49 0.46 6.51
CA LYS A 160 -19.94 0.40 6.34
C LYS A 160 -20.48 1.81 6.44
N GLU A 161 -21.44 2.10 5.56
CA GLU A 161 -22.13 3.37 5.58
C GLU A 161 -22.76 3.59 6.96
N ASN A 162 -22.20 4.57 7.67
CA ASN A 162 -22.48 4.86 9.07
C ASN A 162 -22.94 6.30 9.22
N LYS A 163 -23.54 6.62 10.37
CA LYS A 163 -23.92 8.00 10.71
C LYS A 163 -22.73 8.96 10.73
N PHE A 164 -21.56 8.44 11.08
CA PHE A 164 -20.30 9.15 11.02
C PHE A 164 -19.83 9.15 9.56
N LYS A 165 -20.14 10.24 8.82
CA LYS A 165 -19.73 10.43 7.43
C LYS A 165 -18.21 10.65 7.36
N PHE A 166 -17.44 9.56 7.43
CA PHE A 166 -15.98 9.61 7.31
C PHE A 166 -15.53 9.99 5.91
N HIS A 167 -14.42 10.72 5.82
CA HIS A 167 -13.79 11.09 4.56
C HIS A 167 -13.45 9.85 3.72
N TYR A 168 -13.56 9.94 2.40
CA TYR A 168 -13.27 8.83 1.48
C TYR A 168 -11.86 8.24 1.71
N PHE A 169 -10.88 9.11 2.03
CA PHE A 169 -9.52 8.74 2.40
C PHE A 169 -9.43 7.68 3.51
N ILE A 170 -10.17 7.90 4.60
CA ILE A 170 -10.22 6.99 5.74
C ILE A 170 -10.83 5.66 5.31
N ARG A 171 -11.98 5.72 4.62
CA ARG A 171 -12.71 4.52 4.17
C ARG A 171 -11.86 3.66 3.25
N TYR A 172 -11.13 4.29 2.33
CA TYR A 172 -10.25 3.63 1.38
C TYR A 172 -9.12 2.88 2.10
N HIS A 173 -8.37 3.54 2.99
CA HIS A 173 -7.26 2.90 3.70
C HIS A 173 -7.73 1.82 4.68
N HIS A 174 -8.86 2.03 5.36
CA HIS A 174 -9.46 0.98 6.18
C HIS A 174 -9.86 -0.24 5.35
N MET A 175 -10.45 -0.04 4.18
CA MET A 175 -10.75 -1.16 3.30
C MET A 175 -9.53 -1.88 2.75
N GLN A 176 -8.53 -1.11 2.33
CA GLN A 176 -7.26 -1.67 1.87
C GLN A 176 -6.62 -2.54 2.96
N SER A 177 -6.56 -2.04 4.18
CA SER A 177 -6.02 -2.78 5.33
C SER A 177 -6.80 -4.06 5.63
N LEU A 178 -8.14 -4.01 5.62
CA LEU A 178 -8.97 -5.19 5.89
C LEU A 178 -8.80 -6.27 4.82
N ILE A 179 -8.78 -5.89 3.54
CA ILE A 179 -8.50 -6.83 2.44
C ILE A 179 -7.12 -7.46 2.63
N LEU A 180 -6.13 -6.66 3.06
CA LEU A 180 -4.76 -7.13 3.26
C LEU A 180 -4.59 -8.04 4.49
N SER A 181 -5.41 -7.85 5.53
CA SER A 181 -5.52 -8.77 6.67
C SER A 181 -6.10 -10.12 6.20
N MET A 182 -7.20 -10.10 5.44
CA MET A 182 -7.79 -11.34 4.88
C MET A 182 -6.80 -12.07 3.98
N PHE A 183 -6.07 -11.34 3.12
CA PHE A 183 -5.05 -11.90 2.25
C PHE A 183 -3.90 -12.51 3.07
N GLY A 184 -3.41 -11.82 4.10
CA GLY A 184 -2.38 -12.32 5.00
C GLY A 184 -2.77 -13.61 5.71
N TYR A 185 -4.00 -13.68 6.21
CA TYR A 185 -4.53 -14.88 6.84
C TYR A 185 -4.60 -16.06 5.86
N ALA A 186 -5.11 -15.83 4.65
CA ALA A 186 -5.14 -16.85 3.59
C ALA A 186 -3.72 -17.32 3.21
N LEU A 187 -2.77 -16.39 3.11
CA LEU A 187 -1.37 -16.67 2.82
C LEU A 187 -0.73 -17.55 3.90
N ALA A 188 -0.93 -17.19 5.18
CA ALA A 188 -0.42 -17.95 6.31
C ALA A 188 -0.98 -19.38 6.35
N LEU A 189 -2.29 -19.53 6.15
CA LEU A 189 -2.92 -20.85 6.06
C LEU A 189 -2.37 -21.67 4.89
N PHE A 190 -2.17 -21.05 3.73
CA PHE A 190 -1.63 -21.73 2.57
C PHE A 190 -0.22 -22.27 2.85
N TYR A 191 0.71 -21.46 3.36
CA TYR A 191 2.08 -21.91 3.61
C TYR A 191 2.19 -22.91 4.77
N PHE A 192 1.59 -22.62 5.92
CA PHE A 192 1.83 -23.41 7.13
C PHE A 192 0.86 -24.57 7.33
N ARG A 193 -0.34 -24.51 6.74
CA ARG A 193 -1.34 -25.57 6.88
C ARG A 193 -1.43 -26.48 5.67
N VAL A 194 -1.34 -25.94 4.46
CA VAL A 194 -1.49 -26.72 3.21
C VAL A 194 -0.16 -27.30 2.74
N PHE A 195 0.92 -26.52 2.75
CA PHE A 195 2.26 -26.94 2.27
C PHE A 195 3.19 -27.47 3.37
N PRO A 196 2.64 -27.87 4.53
CA PRO A 196 3.26 -27.83 5.88
C PRO A 196 4.70 -27.30 5.90
N TYR A 197 4.86 -26.04 5.47
CA TYR A 197 6.17 -25.49 5.23
C TYR A 197 6.92 -25.34 6.56
N SER A 198 8.08 -26.00 6.70
CA SER A 198 8.96 -25.82 7.85
C SER A 198 10.02 -24.77 7.50
N TYR A 199 10.10 -23.71 8.30
CA TYR A 199 11.14 -22.69 8.16
C TYR A 199 12.55 -23.22 8.49
N ASN A 200 12.63 -24.44 9.04
CA ASN A 200 13.87 -25.18 9.24
C ASN A 200 14.27 -26.03 8.02
N ASP A 201 13.42 -26.13 7.00
CA ASP A 201 13.73 -26.88 5.79
C ASP A 201 14.83 -26.16 5.00
N THR A 202 15.85 -26.91 4.59
CA THR A 202 17.02 -26.39 3.89
C THR A 202 16.82 -26.25 2.38
N ASP A 203 15.62 -26.54 1.88
CA ASP A 203 15.32 -26.47 0.45
C ASP A 203 15.31 -25.01 -0.02
N ILE A 204 16.34 -24.65 -0.79
CA ILE A 204 16.59 -23.27 -1.23
C ILE A 204 15.39 -22.72 -2.02
N PHE A 205 14.75 -23.54 -2.86
CA PHE A 205 13.61 -23.13 -3.68
C PHE A 205 12.41 -22.69 -2.82
N ASN A 206 12.06 -23.55 -1.87
CA ASN A 206 11.02 -23.37 -0.88
C ASN A 206 11.28 -22.10 -0.05
N LEU A 207 12.53 -21.94 0.42
CA LEU A 207 12.92 -20.81 1.27
C LEU A 207 12.88 -19.49 0.51
N THR A 208 13.33 -19.51 -0.75
CA THR A 208 13.29 -18.36 -1.64
C THR A 208 11.86 -17.90 -1.90
N ILE A 209 10.94 -18.83 -2.15
CA ILE A 209 9.51 -18.53 -2.34
C ILE A 209 8.93 -17.92 -1.07
N LEU A 210 9.14 -18.54 0.09
CA LEU A 210 8.61 -18.04 1.35
C LEU A 210 9.11 -16.62 1.63
N TYR A 211 10.43 -16.38 1.57
CA TYR A 211 11.00 -15.07 1.87
C TYR A 211 10.66 -14.01 0.82
N SER A 212 10.57 -14.37 -0.46
CA SER A 212 10.14 -13.43 -1.50
C SER A 212 8.69 -13.02 -1.30
N THR A 213 7.80 -13.97 -1.03
CA THR A 213 6.39 -13.69 -0.74
C THR A 213 6.23 -12.89 0.56
N MET A 214 7.00 -13.20 1.60
CA MET A 214 7.06 -12.39 2.82
C MET A 214 7.47 -10.95 2.56
N ALA A 215 8.57 -10.75 1.81
CA ALA A 215 9.05 -9.41 1.50
C ALA A 215 7.98 -8.59 0.74
N ILE A 216 7.29 -9.21 -0.22
CA ILE A 216 6.18 -8.58 -0.95
C ILE A 216 5.02 -8.24 -0.02
N TYR A 217 4.62 -9.18 0.85
CA TYR A 217 3.50 -8.99 1.76
C TYR A 217 3.79 -7.88 2.80
N PHE A 218 4.93 -7.92 3.49
CA PHE A 218 5.33 -6.84 4.40
C PHE A 218 5.53 -5.50 3.67
N GLY A 219 6.05 -5.51 2.44
CA GLY A 219 6.12 -4.33 1.60
C GLY A 219 4.73 -3.74 1.31
N SER A 220 3.74 -4.58 1.01
CA SER A 220 2.36 -4.17 0.78
C SER A 220 1.65 -3.63 2.04
N LEU A 221 2.20 -3.86 3.25
CA LEU A 221 1.73 -3.29 4.50
C LEU A 221 2.42 -1.96 4.81
N ILE A 222 3.75 -1.95 4.74
CA ILE A 222 4.58 -0.82 5.18
C ILE A 222 4.44 0.37 4.22
N ILE A 223 4.42 0.12 2.91
CA ILE A 223 4.39 1.21 1.92
C ILE A 223 3.06 2.00 2.02
N PRO A 224 1.87 1.36 2.03
CA PRO A 224 0.61 2.09 2.20
C PRO A 224 0.45 2.70 3.59
N PHE A 225 1.01 2.09 4.63
CA PHE A 225 1.07 2.70 5.97
C PHE A 225 1.82 4.04 5.94
N ILE A 226 3.03 4.08 5.38
CA ILE A 226 3.82 5.31 5.26
C ILE A 226 3.10 6.33 4.37
N ALA A 227 2.52 5.90 3.24
CA ALA A 227 1.79 6.81 2.37
C ALA A 227 0.55 7.42 3.05
N SER A 228 -0.19 6.64 3.85
CA SER A 228 -1.34 7.16 4.59
C SER A 228 -0.96 8.23 5.63
N LEU A 229 0.22 8.11 6.25
CA LEU A 229 0.76 9.13 7.16
C LEU A 229 1.09 10.43 6.43
N ILE A 230 1.58 10.34 5.20
CA ILE A 230 1.92 11.50 4.38
C ILE A 230 0.63 12.13 3.77
N GLY A 231 -0.42 11.32 3.55
CA GLY A 231 -1.68 11.74 2.94
C GLY A 231 -1.81 11.34 1.47
N TYR A 232 -1.17 10.23 1.09
CA TYR A 232 -1.24 9.66 -0.26
C TYR A 232 -2.01 8.35 -0.27
N TYR A 233 -2.82 8.16 -1.31
CA TYR A 233 -3.37 6.87 -1.69
C TYR A 233 -2.29 6.05 -2.41
N ILE A 234 -2.19 4.77 -2.06
CA ILE A 234 -1.46 3.81 -2.88
C ILE A 234 -2.47 2.93 -3.60
N GLU A 235 -2.37 2.90 -4.91
CA GLU A 235 -3.12 1.96 -5.73
C GLU A 235 -2.36 0.64 -5.86
N ILE A 236 -2.76 -0.37 -5.08
CA ILE A 236 -2.29 -1.74 -5.28
C ILE A 236 -3.20 -2.38 -6.32
N PRO A 237 -2.66 -2.88 -7.45
CA PRO A 237 -3.47 -3.53 -8.49
C PRO A 237 -4.39 -4.61 -7.91
N VAL A 238 -5.58 -4.76 -8.49
CA VAL A 238 -6.67 -5.66 -8.02
C VAL A 238 -7.29 -5.24 -6.69
N ILE A 239 -6.50 -4.92 -5.66
CA ILE A 239 -7.01 -4.49 -4.35
C ILE A 239 -7.73 -3.15 -4.49
N SER A 240 -7.14 -2.18 -5.17
CA SER A 240 -7.73 -0.85 -5.36
C SER A 240 -8.98 -0.87 -6.21
N GLU A 241 -9.05 -1.78 -7.20
CA GLU A 241 -10.27 -2.01 -7.99
C GLU A 241 -11.38 -2.61 -7.11
N ALA A 242 -11.04 -3.61 -6.29
CA ALA A 242 -11.99 -4.21 -5.34
C ALA A 242 -12.51 -3.19 -4.32
N ILE A 243 -11.64 -2.28 -3.84
CA ILE A 243 -12.06 -1.19 -2.94
C ILE A 243 -13.03 -0.27 -3.69
N LYS A 244 -12.66 0.25 -4.86
CA LYS A 244 -13.51 1.14 -5.66
C LYS A 244 -14.87 0.50 -5.98
N LEU A 245 -14.89 -0.80 -6.26
CA LEU A 245 -16.13 -1.56 -6.46
C LEU A 245 -16.98 -1.65 -5.19
N HIS A 246 -16.36 -1.78 -4.01
CA HIS A 246 -17.07 -1.99 -2.75
C HIS A 246 -17.55 -0.68 -2.09
N ILE A 247 -16.70 0.34 -2.01
CA ILE A 247 -17.05 1.63 -1.36
C ILE A 247 -17.57 2.67 -2.35
N GLY A 248 -17.53 2.38 -3.65
CA GLY A 248 -17.83 3.31 -4.74
C GLY A 248 -16.61 4.11 -5.19
N GLU A 249 -16.67 4.70 -6.38
CA GLU A 249 -15.66 5.65 -6.82
C GLU A 249 -15.76 6.96 -6.03
N LYS A 250 -14.62 7.64 -5.86
CA LYS A 250 -14.63 9.00 -5.30
C LYS A 250 -15.43 9.89 -6.26
N LYS A 251 -16.54 10.45 -5.77
CA LYS A 251 -17.30 11.47 -6.51
C LYS A 251 -16.37 12.63 -6.84
N LYS A 252 -16.28 12.98 -8.12
CA LYS A 252 -15.60 14.20 -8.55
C LYS A 252 -16.52 15.36 -8.23
N GLU A 253 -15.99 16.44 -7.66
CA GLU A 253 -16.76 17.64 -7.30
C GLU A 253 -17.40 18.36 -8.51
N ASP A 254 -17.20 17.85 -9.73
CA ASP A 254 -17.73 18.40 -10.98
C ASP A 254 -19.15 17.92 -11.35
N GLU A 255 -19.81 17.09 -10.53
CA GLU A 255 -21.16 16.53 -10.82
C GLU A 255 -22.30 17.08 -9.93
N GLU A 256 -22.04 18.08 -9.09
CA GLU A 256 -23.09 18.86 -8.40
C GLU A 256 -23.15 20.28 -9.00
N SER A 257 -23.72 20.40 -10.20
CA SER A 257 -24.21 21.66 -10.77
C SER A 257 -25.58 21.47 -11.40
#